data_AF-A0A267DEC2-F1
#
_entry.id   AF-A0A267DEC2-F1
#
_cell.length_a   1.000
_cell.length_b   1.000
_cell.length_c   1.000
_cell.angle_alpha   90.00
_cell.angle_beta   90.00
_cell.angle_gamma   90.00
#
_symmetry.space_group_name_H-M   'P 1'
#
loop_
_entity.id
_entity.type
_entity.pdbx_description
1 polymer ?
#
loop_
_entity_poly.entity_id
_entity_poly.type
_entity_poly.pdbx_seq_one_letter_code
_entity_poly.pdbx_strand_id
1 'polypeptide(L)'
;MRRRAMARKRAREQLRPKSPEAVEGRKHIDIQTELYLEELADRIEEADVQCQTDDFLDRPPSPLFVPAKSGEDKETQILDNELFNFDIEVKPILEVLVGKTIEQSLLEVCGEEELANLRAQQRAFEELRNAELVEQQRLEEQDRRHREEKARRVQQQREVQEKERETANKIAARAFAQSYLADLVPSVFGTLAEHGYFYDPVERDVESGFLPWLVDAVNTDIDSSVRARALLDGLLREVIRDRHTAYRALETRIEQQRMAEEDRRAMVDPSAAAASETQSQPRDEDENDAMANLEATGAPGDAPDADADDSAAAKEAEDAGDADAEGEADGEGEADADGGDGEDEN
;
A
#
# COMPACT_ATOMS: atom_id res chain seq x y z
N MET A 1 -4.73 -86.42 163.34
CA MET A 1 -3.39 -86.35 162.70
C MET A 1 -3.33 -86.83 161.23
N ARG A 2 -4.43 -87.16 160.53
CA ARG A 2 -4.39 -87.58 159.11
C ARG A 2 -4.78 -86.49 158.07
N ARG A 3 -5.48 -85.43 158.47
CA ARG A 3 -5.87 -84.33 157.55
C ARG A 3 -4.73 -83.36 157.20
N ARG A 4 -3.81 -83.07 158.13
CA ARG A 4 -2.66 -82.17 157.88
C ARG A 4 -1.60 -82.77 156.95
N ALA A 5 -1.43 -84.09 156.96
CA ALA A 5 -0.51 -84.79 156.05
C ALA A 5 -1.01 -84.76 154.59
N MET A 6 -2.33 -84.89 154.38
CA MET A 6 -2.92 -84.85 153.04
C MET A 6 -2.86 -83.46 152.40
N ALA A 7 -3.03 -82.38 153.18
CA ALA A 7 -2.88 -81.01 152.69
C ALA A 7 -1.42 -80.70 152.27
N ARG A 8 -0.44 -81.16 153.05
CA ARG A 8 0.99 -80.99 152.74
C ARG A 8 1.43 -81.82 151.52
N LYS A 9 0.81 -82.98 151.29
CA LYS A 9 1.05 -83.83 150.11
C LYS A 9 0.50 -83.19 148.82
N ARG A 10 -0.71 -82.63 148.85
CA ARG A 10 -1.30 -81.90 147.69
C ARG A 10 -0.52 -80.63 147.33
N ALA A 11 -0.05 -79.87 148.33
CA ALA A 11 0.76 -78.68 148.08
C ALA A 11 2.12 -79.03 147.45
N ARG A 12 2.74 -80.16 147.81
CA ARG A 12 4.01 -80.62 147.24
C ARG A 12 3.87 -81.20 145.82
N GLU A 13 2.69 -81.71 145.46
CA GLU A 13 2.38 -82.16 144.09
C GLU A 13 2.16 -81.00 143.11
N GLN A 14 1.66 -79.85 143.58
CA GLN A 14 1.48 -78.66 142.72
C GLN A 14 2.79 -77.92 142.42
N LEU A 15 3.87 -78.19 143.16
CA LEU A 15 5.18 -77.51 143.05
C LEU A 15 6.24 -78.30 142.26
N ARG A 16 5.89 -79.44 141.64
CA ARG A 16 6.82 -80.16 140.75
C ARG A 16 6.61 -79.69 139.31
N PRO A 17 7.67 -79.25 138.60
CA PRO A 17 7.55 -79.00 137.17
C PRO A 17 7.17 -80.31 136.47
N LYS A 18 6.05 -80.30 135.75
CA LYS A 18 5.62 -81.45 134.95
C LYS A 18 6.44 -81.47 133.66
N SER A 19 6.93 -82.65 133.28
CA SER A 19 7.42 -82.89 131.93
C SER A 19 6.30 -82.61 130.93
N PRO A 20 6.58 -81.99 129.77
CA PRO A 20 5.56 -81.71 128.76
C PRO A 20 4.88 -83.01 128.28
N GLU A 21 3.59 -82.91 127.92
CA GLU A 21 2.80 -84.05 127.47
C GLU A 21 3.35 -84.63 126.16
N ALA A 22 3.24 -85.95 126.00
CA ALA A 22 3.70 -86.65 124.81
C ALA A 22 2.89 -86.22 123.57
N VAL A 23 3.58 -85.95 122.45
CA VAL A 23 2.97 -85.55 121.18
C VAL A 23 2.01 -86.64 120.67
N GLU A 24 0.85 -86.23 120.15
CA GLU A 24 -0.19 -87.14 119.65
C GLU A 24 0.39 -88.18 118.67
N GLY A 25 0.11 -89.46 118.93
CA GLY A 25 0.59 -90.58 118.13
C GLY A 25 1.90 -91.23 118.60
N ARG A 26 2.56 -90.72 119.66
CA ARG A 26 3.72 -91.40 120.29
C ARG A 26 3.53 -91.55 121.79
N LYS A 27 3.80 -92.76 122.31
CA LYS A 27 3.82 -93.04 123.76
C LYS A 27 5.25 -92.85 124.26
N HIS A 28 5.43 -92.14 125.37
CA HIS A 28 6.70 -92.19 126.09
C HIS A 28 6.86 -93.60 126.68
N ILE A 29 7.96 -94.26 126.33
CA ILE A 29 8.35 -95.57 126.84
C ILE A 29 9.67 -95.34 127.57
N ASP A 30 9.79 -95.88 128.79
CA ASP A 30 11.02 -95.81 129.55
C ASP A 30 12.07 -96.70 128.87
N ILE A 31 13.15 -96.11 128.37
CA ILE A 31 14.27 -96.84 127.76
C ILE A 31 15.15 -97.36 128.90
N GLN A 32 15.53 -98.63 128.85
CA GLN A 32 16.46 -99.25 129.80
C GLN A 32 17.83 -98.57 129.70
N THR A 33 18.14 -97.67 130.64
CA THR A 33 19.45 -96.99 130.75
C THR A 33 20.39 -97.70 131.74
N GLU A 34 20.10 -98.96 132.07
CA GLU A 34 20.94 -99.80 132.91
C GLU A 34 21.95 -100.54 132.02
N LEU A 35 23.20 -100.68 132.49
CA LEU A 35 24.25 -101.35 131.73
C LEU A 35 23.95 -102.86 131.63
N TYR A 36 23.36 -103.29 130.51
CA TYR A 36 23.10 -104.69 130.20
C TYR A 36 24.15 -105.19 129.19
N LEU A 37 24.99 -106.14 129.62
CA LEU A 37 26.00 -106.80 128.77
C LEU A 37 25.48 -108.18 128.40
N GLU A 38 25.26 -108.41 127.11
CA GLU A 38 24.86 -109.70 126.55
C GLU A 38 26.11 -110.37 125.94
N GLU A 39 26.57 -111.47 126.53
CA GLU A 39 27.67 -112.27 125.98
C GLU A 39 27.12 -113.11 124.80
N LEU A 40 27.45 -112.73 123.56
CA LEU A 40 27.14 -113.55 122.39
C LEU A 40 28.04 -114.81 122.40
N ALA A 41 27.47 -115.94 122.81
CA ALA A 41 28.12 -117.25 122.81
C ALA A 41 27.74 -118.09 121.58
N ASP A 42 27.79 -117.50 120.37
CA ASP A 42 27.58 -118.24 119.12
C ASP A 42 28.90 -118.42 118.37
N ARG A 43 29.26 -119.67 118.11
CA ARG A 43 30.55 -120.08 117.52
C ARG A 43 30.33 -120.21 116.02
N ILE A 44 30.92 -119.30 115.24
CA ILE A 44 30.82 -119.30 113.77
C ILE A 44 31.46 -120.59 113.24
N GLU A 45 30.72 -121.35 112.42
CA GLU A 45 31.24 -122.55 111.74
C GLU A 45 32.28 -122.15 110.67
N GLU A 46 33.51 -122.61 110.84
CA GLU A 46 34.59 -122.41 109.86
C GLU A 46 34.45 -123.48 108.75
N ALA A 47 34.03 -123.06 107.55
CA ALA A 47 34.01 -123.91 106.37
C ALA A 47 35.35 -123.79 105.62
N ASP A 48 36.15 -124.87 105.66
CA ASP A 48 37.36 -124.98 104.86
C ASP A 48 37.00 -125.16 103.37
N VAL A 49 37.27 -124.14 102.56
CA VAL A 49 37.18 -124.19 101.10
C VAL A 49 38.58 -124.36 100.54
N GLN A 50 38.86 -125.54 99.95
CA GLN A 50 40.14 -125.82 99.30
C GLN A 50 40.09 -125.35 97.84
N CYS A 51 40.99 -124.42 97.49
CA CYS A 51 41.08 -123.80 96.16
C CYS A 51 41.89 -124.67 95.19
N GLN A 52 41.32 -124.97 94.03
CA GLN A 52 42.05 -125.47 92.86
C GLN A 52 42.72 -124.27 92.17
N THR A 53 44.06 -124.25 92.18
CA THR A 53 44.88 -123.25 91.50
C THR A 53 44.67 -123.33 89.99
N ASP A 54 44.09 -122.27 89.41
CA ASP A 54 44.00 -122.06 87.97
C ASP A 54 45.32 -121.49 87.45
N ASP A 55 45.67 -121.80 86.19
CA ASP A 55 46.94 -121.43 85.57
C ASP A 55 47.04 -119.89 85.44
N PHE A 56 48.20 -119.35 85.83
CA PHE A 56 48.51 -117.92 85.88
C PHE A 56 48.19 -117.22 84.54
N LEU A 57 47.06 -116.51 84.44
CA LEU A 57 46.80 -115.58 83.34
C LEU A 57 47.71 -114.37 83.52
N ASP A 58 48.48 -114.02 82.48
CA ASP A 58 49.33 -112.84 82.48
C ASP A 58 48.50 -111.59 82.82
N ARG A 59 48.93 -110.88 83.87
CA ARG A 59 48.29 -109.65 84.32
C ARG A 59 48.28 -108.65 83.15
N PRO A 60 47.13 -108.03 82.80
CA PRO A 60 47.12 -106.99 81.78
C PRO A 60 48.15 -105.91 82.14
N PRO A 61 48.85 -105.32 81.14
CA PRO A 61 49.91 -104.35 81.40
C PRO A 61 49.38 -103.25 82.31
N SER A 62 50.10 -102.97 83.39
CA SER A 62 49.70 -101.95 84.36
C SER A 62 49.47 -100.63 83.63
N PRO A 63 48.36 -99.93 83.89
CA PRO A 63 48.05 -98.67 83.21
C PRO A 63 49.22 -97.70 83.37
N LEU A 64 49.58 -97.02 82.28
CA LEU A 64 50.66 -96.03 82.27
C LEU A 64 50.39 -94.97 83.33
N PHE A 65 51.34 -94.77 84.24
CA PHE A 65 51.25 -93.73 85.27
C PHE A 65 51.35 -92.36 84.60
N VAL A 66 50.24 -91.62 84.57
CA VAL A 66 50.20 -90.21 84.18
C VAL A 66 50.25 -89.38 85.46
N PRO A 67 51.34 -88.61 85.72
CA PRO A 67 51.41 -87.74 86.87
C PRO A 67 50.23 -86.75 86.89
N ALA A 68 49.63 -86.52 88.06
CA ALA A 68 48.64 -85.45 88.22
C ALA A 68 49.30 -84.11 87.90
N LYS A 69 48.65 -83.27 87.08
CA LYS A 69 49.13 -81.91 86.80
C LYS A 69 49.23 -81.15 88.13
N SER A 70 50.44 -80.76 88.52
CA SER A 70 50.70 -79.93 89.70
C SER A 70 50.93 -78.49 89.23
N GLY A 71 49.86 -77.70 89.21
CA GLY A 71 49.83 -76.27 88.92
C GLY A 71 48.41 -75.73 89.11
N GLU A 72 48.26 -74.48 89.53
CA GLU A 72 46.95 -73.81 89.54
C GLU A 72 46.61 -73.36 88.12
N ASP A 73 45.58 -73.97 87.53
CA ASP A 73 45.06 -73.52 86.23
C ASP A 73 44.35 -72.16 86.41
N LYS A 74 44.80 -71.14 85.67
CA LYS A 74 44.18 -69.81 85.60
C LYS A 74 43.80 -69.51 84.16
N GLU A 75 42.54 -69.20 83.94
CA GLU A 75 42.07 -68.63 82.67
C GLU A 75 41.85 -67.13 82.83
N THR A 76 42.26 -66.38 81.82
CA THR A 76 41.97 -64.94 81.71
C THR A 76 41.28 -64.74 80.37
N GLN A 77 40.01 -64.37 80.42
CA GLN A 77 39.22 -64.01 79.23
C GLN A 77 38.74 -62.57 79.39
N ILE A 78 38.86 -61.80 78.30
CA ILE A 78 38.23 -60.49 78.19
C ILE A 78 36.82 -60.70 77.64
N LEU A 79 35.81 -60.20 78.34
CA LEU A 79 34.41 -60.29 77.93
C LEU A 79 34.02 -59.14 77.01
N ASP A 80 32.93 -59.32 76.27
CA ASP A 80 32.37 -58.26 75.43
C ASP A 80 32.08 -57.02 76.29
N ASN A 81 32.55 -55.86 75.83
CA ASN A 81 32.48 -54.54 76.48
C ASN A 81 33.45 -54.26 77.64
N GLU A 82 34.39 -55.16 77.96
CA GLU A 82 35.36 -54.92 79.05
C GLU A 82 36.48 -53.93 78.68
N LEU A 83 36.78 -53.79 77.39
CA LEU A 83 37.81 -52.87 76.85
C LEU A 83 37.23 -51.66 76.10
N PHE A 84 35.90 -51.46 76.14
CA PHE A 84 35.26 -50.38 75.39
C PHE A 84 35.65 -49.01 75.96
N ASN A 85 36.23 -48.16 75.12
CA ASN A 85 36.51 -46.77 75.45
C ASN A 85 35.66 -45.83 74.60
N PHE A 86 34.61 -45.27 75.23
CA PHE A 86 33.67 -44.38 74.57
C PHE A 86 34.35 -43.20 73.85
N ASP A 87 35.36 -42.59 74.47
CA ASP A 87 36.02 -41.39 73.93
C ASP A 87 36.84 -41.68 72.66
N ILE A 88 37.22 -42.93 72.41
CA ILE A 88 37.92 -43.35 71.20
C ILE A 88 36.91 -43.75 70.12
N GLU A 89 35.92 -44.56 70.50
CA GLU A 89 34.96 -45.14 69.55
C GLU A 89 33.93 -44.13 69.02
N VAL A 90 33.62 -43.07 69.78
CA VAL A 90 32.66 -42.04 69.36
C VAL A 90 33.24 -41.04 68.35
N LYS A 91 34.57 -40.88 68.32
CA LYS A 91 35.26 -39.92 67.46
C LYS A 91 34.94 -40.07 65.97
N PRO A 92 35.07 -41.26 65.34
CA PRO A 92 34.76 -41.41 63.92
C PRO A 92 33.28 -41.14 63.60
N ILE A 93 32.37 -41.47 64.54
CA ILE A 93 30.93 -41.21 64.37
C ILE A 93 30.66 -39.70 64.38
N LEU A 94 31.24 -38.97 65.34
CA LEU A 94 31.10 -37.52 65.44
C LEU A 94 31.77 -36.80 64.29
N GLU A 95 32.94 -37.25 63.84
CA GLU A 95 33.64 -36.65 62.71
C GLU A 95 32.80 -36.73 61.43
N VAL A 96 32.22 -37.90 61.14
CA VAL A 96 31.34 -38.07 59.97
C VAL A 96 30.06 -37.26 60.13
N LEU A 97 29.46 -37.23 61.32
CA LEU A 97 28.21 -36.52 61.55
C LEU A 97 28.41 -35.01 61.40
N VAL A 98 29.42 -34.44 62.07
CA VAL A 98 29.76 -33.02 61.98
C VAL A 98 30.18 -32.67 60.56
N GLY A 99 31.05 -33.47 59.93
CA GLY A 99 31.51 -33.26 58.56
C GLY A 99 30.35 -33.19 57.57
N LYS A 100 29.46 -34.19 57.59
CA LYS A 100 28.28 -34.22 56.71
C LYS A 100 27.31 -33.07 56.98
N THR A 101 27.07 -32.71 58.24
CA THR A 101 26.18 -31.59 58.56
C THR A 101 26.71 -30.26 58.04
N ILE A 102 28.01 -30.01 58.17
CA ILE A 102 28.64 -28.79 57.67
C ILE A 102 28.64 -28.78 56.15
N GLU A 103 29.04 -29.88 55.51
CA GLU A 103 29.06 -30.01 54.05
C GLU A 103 27.67 -29.81 53.45
N GLN A 104 26.65 -30.47 53.99
CA GLN A 104 25.27 -30.29 53.56
C GLN A 104 24.80 -28.84 53.75
N SER A 105 25.06 -28.24 54.92
CA SER A 105 24.66 -26.85 55.18
C SER A 105 25.32 -25.85 54.22
N LEU A 106 26.58 -26.08 53.86
CA LEU A 106 27.30 -25.22 52.93
C LEU A 106 26.73 -25.34 51.52
N LEU A 107 26.46 -26.56 51.05
CA LEU A 107 25.85 -26.79 49.74
C LEU A 107 24.45 -26.19 49.64
N GLU A 108 23.64 -26.31 50.70
CA GLU A 108 22.31 -25.71 50.75
C GLU A 108 22.38 -24.19 50.68
N VAL A 109 23.22 -23.54 51.50
CA VAL A 109 23.37 -22.08 51.49
C VAL A 109 23.90 -21.57 50.15
N CYS A 110 24.93 -22.21 49.59
CA CYS A 110 25.43 -21.81 48.27
C CYS A 110 24.36 -21.97 47.17
N GLY A 111 23.62 -23.08 47.18
CA GLY A 111 22.54 -23.30 46.22
C GLY A 111 21.39 -22.30 46.36
N GLU A 112 21.03 -21.92 47.59
CA GLU A 112 20.00 -20.89 47.85
C GLU A 112 20.44 -19.51 47.36
N GLU A 113 21.70 -19.13 47.60
CA GLU A 113 22.25 -17.85 47.13
C GLU A 113 22.31 -17.80 45.59
N GLU A 114 22.77 -18.86 44.93
CA GLU A 114 22.77 -18.96 43.47
C GLU A 114 21.36 -18.84 42.90
N LEU A 115 20.39 -19.55 43.47
CA LEU A 115 19.00 -19.51 43.05
C LEU A 115 18.38 -18.11 43.29
N ALA A 116 18.72 -17.45 44.39
CA ALA A 116 18.29 -16.08 44.67
C ALA A 116 18.85 -15.09 43.64
N ASN A 117 20.13 -15.24 43.28
CA ASN A 117 20.80 -14.41 42.27
C ASN A 117 20.16 -14.60 40.88
N LEU A 118 19.92 -15.84 40.45
CA LEU A 118 19.25 -16.12 39.18
C LEU A 118 17.83 -15.55 39.14
N ARG A 119 17.06 -15.70 40.22
CA ARG A 119 15.71 -15.11 40.32
C ARG A 119 15.73 -13.59 40.31
N ALA A 120 16.76 -12.96 40.87
CA ALA A 120 16.91 -11.51 40.84
C ALA A 120 17.22 -11.03 39.42
N GLN A 121 18.12 -11.72 38.71
CA GLN A 121 18.45 -11.43 37.32
C GLN A 121 17.24 -11.60 36.39
N GLN A 122 16.48 -12.70 36.54
CA GLN A 122 15.26 -12.94 35.77
C GLN A 122 14.23 -11.83 35.97
N ARG A 123 13.96 -11.44 37.23
CA ARG A 123 13.04 -10.33 37.52
C ARG A 123 13.49 -9.02 36.89
N ALA A 124 14.76 -8.65 37.02
CA ALA A 124 15.30 -7.44 36.42
C ALA A 124 15.18 -7.46 34.88
N PHE A 125 15.42 -8.61 34.25
CA PHE A 125 15.27 -8.78 32.81
C PHE A 125 13.80 -8.68 32.36
N GLU A 126 12.88 -9.30 33.10
CA GLU A 126 11.44 -9.23 32.83
C GLU A 126 10.91 -7.81 32.99
N GLU A 127 11.34 -7.08 34.02
CA GLU A 127 11.00 -5.67 34.22
C GLU A 127 11.46 -4.80 33.05
N LEU A 128 12.71 -4.97 32.62
CA LEU A 128 13.26 -4.25 31.47
C LEU A 128 12.49 -4.58 30.19
N ARG A 129 12.28 -5.87 29.91
CA ARG A 129 11.55 -6.33 28.72
C ARG A 129 10.11 -5.81 28.69
N ASN A 130 9.43 -5.81 29.84
CA ASN A 130 8.07 -5.28 29.93
C ASN A 130 8.04 -3.77 29.70
N ALA A 131 9.04 -3.02 30.20
CA ALA A 131 9.16 -1.59 29.94
C ALA A 131 9.43 -1.29 28.46
N GLU A 132 10.34 -2.04 27.83
CA GLU A 132 10.64 -1.95 26.40
C GLU A 132 9.42 -2.25 25.53
N LEU A 133 8.65 -3.29 25.86
CA LEU A 133 7.44 -3.67 25.14
C LEU A 133 6.38 -2.57 25.21
N VAL A 134 6.17 -1.95 26.37
CA VAL A 134 5.23 -0.84 26.54
C VAL A 134 5.67 0.39 25.73
N GLU A 135 6.97 0.71 25.71
CA GLU A 135 7.52 1.79 24.90
C GLU A 135 7.37 1.52 23.40
N GLN A 136 7.63 0.29 22.95
CA GLN A 136 7.44 -0.11 21.57
C GLN A 136 5.97 0.06 21.15
N GLN A 137 5.02 -0.42 21.95
CA GLN A 137 3.59 -0.25 21.66
C GLN A 137 3.20 1.23 21.57
N ARG A 138 3.74 2.08 22.45
CA ARG A 138 3.51 3.53 22.41
C ARG A 138 4.00 4.14 21.10
N LEU A 139 5.20 3.77 20.65
CA LEU A 139 5.79 4.26 19.41
C LEU A 139 5.03 3.74 18.18
N GLU A 140 4.66 2.45 18.16
CA GLU A 140 3.88 1.86 17.07
C GLU A 140 2.51 2.53 16.90
N GLU A 141 1.82 2.85 18.00
CA GLU A 141 0.56 3.57 17.93
C GLU A 141 0.74 5.01 17.41
N GLN A 142 1.79 5.70 17.84
CA GLN A 142 2.11 7.04 17.36
C GLN A 142 2.41 7.02 15.86
N ASP A 143 3.22 6.06 15.42
CA ASP A 143 3.54 5.82 14.02
C ASP A 143 2.29 5.50 13.20
N ARG A 144 1.40 4.66 13.71
CA ARG A 144 0.13 4.34 13.04
C ARG A 144 -0.68 5.61 12.79
N ARG A 145 -0.82 6.48 13.80
CA ARG A 145 -1.54 7.76 13.66
C ARG A 145 -0.88 8.68 12.63
N HIS A 146 0.46 8.79 12.66
CA HIS A 146 1.21 9.60 11.69
C HIS A 146 1.10 9.06 10.26
N ARG A 147 1.17 7.74 10.08
CA ARG A 147 0.99 7.08 8.77
C ARG A 147 -0.42 7.32 8.24
N GLU A 148 -1.45 7.18 9.08
CA GLU A 148 -2.84 7.45 8.71
C GLU A 148 -3.05 8.92 8.33
N GLU A 149 -2.50 9.88 9.09
CA GLU A 149 -2.57 11.30 8.72
C GLU A 149 -1.83 11.56 7.41
N LYS A 150 -0.59 11.07 7.27
CA LYS A 150 0.20 11.24 6.04
C LYS A 150 -0.53 10.68 4.83
N ALA A 151 -1.11 9.48 4.94
CA ALA A 151 -1.90 8.89 3.86
C ALA A 151 -3.11 9.76 3.48
N ARG A 152 -3.82 10.31 4.48
CA ARG A 152 -4.93 11.25 4.23
C ARG A 152 -4.47 12.53 3.54
N ARG A 153 -3.33 13.10 3.96
CA ARG A 153 -2.76 14.32 3.34
C ARG A 153 -2.35 14.07 1.90
N VAL A 154 -1.69 12.94 1.63
CA VAL A 154 -1.28 12.54 0.28
C VAL A 154 -2.50 12.37 -0.62
N GLN A 155 -3.55 11.70 -0.13
CA GLN A 155 -4.80 11.54 -0.89
C GLN A 155 -5.45 12.89 -1.22
N GLN A 156 -5.53 13.80 -0.25
CA GLN A 156 -6.06 15.16 -0.47
C GLN A 156 -5.23 15.93 -1.49
N GLN A 157 -3.90 15.90 -1.38
CA GLN A 157 -3.02 16.57 -2.34
C GLN A 157 -3.14 16.00 -3.74
N ARG A 158 -3.27 14.68 -3.87
CA ARG A 158 -3.49 14.01 -5.16
C ARG A 158 -4.79 14.47 -5.82
N GLU A 159 -5.89 14.54 -5.07
CA GLU A 159 -7.17 15.04 -5.58
C GLU A 159 -7.11 16.51 -5.99
N VAL A 160 -6.38 17.35 -5.24
CA VAL A 160 -6.15 18.74 -5.61
C VAL A 160 -5.35 18.83 -6.90
N GLN A 161 -4.26 18.07 -7.02
CA GLN A 161 -3.41 18.04 -8.21
C GLN A 161 -4.17 17.55 -9.45
N GLU A 162 -5.03 16.54 -9.32
CA GLU A 162 -5.87 16.06 -10.42
C GLU A 162 -6.83 17.16 -10.90
N LYS A 163 -7.49 17.87 -9.98
CA LYS A 163 -8.36 19.00 -10.30
C LYS A 163 -7.58 20.16 -10.93
N GLU A 164 -6.41 20.50 -10.39
CA GLU A 164 -5.55 21.53 -10.96
C GLU A 164 -5.16 21.18 -12.40
N ARG A 165 -4.75 19.94 -12.65
CA ARG A 165 -4.42 19.45 -14.00
C ARG A 165 -5.62 19.57 -14.95
N GLU A 166 -6.81 19.17 -14.53
CA GLU A 166 -8.02 19.35 -15.32
C GLU A 166 -8.32 20.81 -15.62
N THR A 167 -8.21 21.69 -14.62
CA THR A 167 -8.44 23.13 -14.81
C THR A 167 -7.41 23.75 -15.73
N ALA A 168 -6.14 23.39 -15.59
CA ALA A 168 -5.06 23.84 -16.47
C ALA A 168 -5.32 23.40 -17.92
N ASN A 169 -5.72 22.14 -18.14
CA ASN A 169 -6.08 21.64 -19.47
C ASN A 169 -7.29 22.38 -20.06
N LYS A 170 -8.33 22.66 -19.26
CA LYS A 170 -9.50 23.43 -19.71
C LYS A 170 -9.12 24.87 -20.09
N ILE A 171 -8.25 25.51 -19.30
CA ILE A 171 -7.76 26.86 -19.58
C ILE A 171 -6.90 26.86 -20.84
N ALA A 172 -6.00 25.89 -21.00
CA ALA A 172 -5.16 25.74 -22.18
C ALA A 172 -6.00 25.51 -23.44
N ALA A 173 -6.99 24.60 -23.38
CA ALA A 173 -7.91 24.34 -24.49
C ALA A 173 -8.73 25.58 -24.86
N ARG A 174 -9.20 26.35 -23.86
CA ARG A 174 -9.90 27.61 -24.09
C ARG A 174 -9.00 28.65 -24.76
N ALA A 175 -7.79 28.83 -24.25
CA ALA A 175 -6.82 29.78 -24.81
C ALA A 175 -6.46 29.40 -26.26
N PHE A 176 -6.21 28.12 -26.51
CA PHE A 176 -5.95 27.58 -27.85
C PHE A 176 -7.14 27.80 -28.80
N ALA A 177 -8.36 27.51 -28.36
CA ALA A 177 -9.55 27.76 -29.15
C ALA A 177 -9.72 29.25 -29.46
N GLN A 178 -9.47 30.14 -28.49
CA GLN A 178 -9.55 31.59 -28.70
C GLN A 178 -8.51 32.09 -29.71
N SER A 179 -7.25 31.68 -29.60
CA SER A 179 -6.22 32.05 -30.57
C SER A 179 -6.52 31.49 -31.95
N TYR A 180 -6.97 30.24 -32.03
CA TYR A 180 -7.31 29.61 -33.31
C TYR A 180 -8.51 30.27 -33.98
N LEU A 181 -9.59 30.57 -33.22
CA LEU A 181 -10.76 31.27 -33.75
C LEU A 181 -10.43 32.72 -34.14
N ALA A 182 -9.53 33.39 -33.42
CA ALA A 182 -9.13 34.76 -33.75
C ALA A 182 -8.49 34.86 -35.14
N ASP A 183 -7.76 33.85 -35.58
CA ASP A 183 -7.14 33.81 -36.91
C ASP A 183 -8.08 33.20 -37.96
N LEU A 184 -8.84 32.17 -37.59
CA LEU A 184 -9.74 31.47 -38.52
C LEU A 184 -10.91 32.35 -38.94
N VAL A 185 -11.51 33.13 -38.03
CA VAL A 185 -12.69 33.95 -38.35
C VAL A 185 -12.37 34.97 -39.44
N PRO A 186 -11.34 35.84 -39.33
CA PRO A 186 -10.98 36.76 -40.42
C PRO A 186 -10.63 36.05 -41.73
N SER A 187 -9.96 34.90 -41.68
CA SER A 187 -9.61 34.13 -42.89
C SER A 187 -10.85 33.57 -43.60
N VAL A 188 -11.78 32.98 -42.87
CA VAL A 188 -13.03 32.45 -43.44
C VAL A 188 -13.95 33.58 -43.92
N PHE A 189 -14.05 34.68 -43.18
CA PHE A 189 -14.80 35.85 -43.62
C PHE A 189 -14.17 36.52 -44.84
N GLY A 190 -12.83 36.60 -44.92
CA GLY A 190 -12.11 37.10 -46.08
C GLY A 190 -12.35 36.24 -47.32
N THR A 191 -12.18 34.92 -47.20
CA THR A 191 -12.49 34.00 -48.31
C THR A 191 -13.95 34.07 -48.73
N LEU A 192 -14.90 34.12 -47.78
CA LEU A 192 -16.33 34.21 -48.10
C LEU A 192 -16.71 35.56 -48.75
N ALA A 193 -16.03 36.65 -48.38
CA ALA A 193 -16.15 37.96 -49.03
C ALA A 193 -15.55 37.97 -50.45
N GLU A 194 -14.37 37.37 -50.64
CA GLU A 194 -13.73 37.24 -51.96
C GLU A 194 -14.58 36.39 -52.93
N HIS A 195 -15.25 35.36 -52.43
CA HIS A 195 -16.18 34.54 -53.21
C HIS A 195 -17.55 35.21 -53.40
N GLY A 196 -17.71 36.44 -52.90
CA GLY A 196 -18.88 37.28 -53.13
C GLY A 196 -20.15 36.79 -52.44
N TYR A 197 -20.07 36.02 -51.35
CA TYR A 197 -21.27 35.57 -50.62
C TYR A 197 -21.86 36.66 -49.71
N PHE A 198 -21.07 37.67 -49.33
CA PHE A 198 -21.56 38.86 -48.66
C PHE A 198 -21.99 39.88 -49.73
N TYR A 199 -23.30 40.11 -49.85
CA TYR A 199 -23.87 41.12 -50.73
C TYR A 199 -24.35 42.30 -49.91
N ASP A 200 -24.23 43.52 -50.44
CA ASP A 200 -24.95 44.66 -49.89
C ASP A 200 -26.44 44.51 -50.26
N PRO A 201 -27.36 44.41 -49.28
CA PRO A 201 -28.79 44.32 -49.58
C PRO A 201 -29.31 45.49 -50.43
N VAL A 202 -28.69 46.67 -50.31
CA VAL A 202 -29.07 47.84 -51.13
C VAL A 202 -28.64 47.63 -52.58
N GLU A 203 -27.42 47.16 -52.81
CA GLU A 203 -26.93 46.88 -54.16
C GLU A 203 -27.77 45.78 -54.83
N ARG A 204 -28.11 44.72 -54.09
CA ARG A 204 -28.98 43.64 -54.58
C ARG A 204 -30.39 44.12 -54.90
N ASP A 205 -30.99 44.97 -54.07
CA ASP A 205 -32.32 45.55 -54.30
C ASP A 205 -32.31 46.51 -55.50
N VAL A 206 -31.22 47.26 -55.69
CA VAL A 206 -31.04 48.11 -56.87
C VAL A 206 -30.89 47.27 -58.13
N GLU A 207 -30.04 46.24 -58.11
CA GLU A 207 -29.82 45.34 -59.25
C GLU A 207 -31.06 44.55 -59.63
N SER A 208 -31.80 44.02 -58.65
CA SER A 208 -32.92 43.13 -58.89
C SER A 208 -34.28 43.82 -59.00
N GLY A 209 -34.44 44.98 -58.35
CA GLY A 209 -35.70 45.73 -58.34
C GLY A 209 -35.64 47.00 -59.19
N PHE A 210 -34.69 47.89 -58.89
CA PHE A 210 -34.65 49.23 -59.50
C PHE A 210 -34.20 49.22 -60.96
N LEU A 211 -33.13 48.50 -61.31
CA LEU A 211 -32.61 48.46 -62.67
C LEU A 211 -33.63 47.87 -63.66
N PRO A 212 -34.31 46.73 -63.37
CA PRO A 212 -35.36 46.22 -64.25
C PRO A 212 -36.53 47.20 -64.38
N TRP A 213 -36.98 47.80 -63.27
CA TRP A 213 -38.03 48.81 -63.30
C TRP A 213 -37.65 50.03 -64.14
N LEU A 214 -36.41 50.53 -64.02
CA LEU A 214 -35.92 51.68 -64.78
C LEU A 214 -35.82 51.34 -66.27
N VAL A 215 -35.31 50.16 -66.61
CA VAL A 215 -35.24 49.68 -68.01
C VAL A 215 -36.65 49.56 -68.60
N ASP A 216 -37.61 49.00 -67.86
CA ASP A 216 -39.01 48.92 -68.31
C ASP A 216 -39.64 50.31 -68.48
N ALA A 217 -39.44 51.22 -67.54
CA ALA A 217 -39.95 52.60 -67.64
C ALA A 217 -39.36 53.33 -68.87
N VAL A 218 -38.05 53.25 -69.07
CA VAL A 218 -37.39 53.83 -70.25
C VAL A 218 -37.90 53.19 -71.54
N ASN A 219 -38.10 51.87 -71.56
CA ASN A 219 -38.70 51.19 -72.72
C ASN A 219 -40.12 51.69 -72.99
N THR A 220 -40.96 51.92 -71.97
CA THR A 220 -42.31 52.48 -72.18
C THR A 220 -42.30 53.88 -72.78
N ASP A 221 -41.35 54.73 -72.36
CA ASP A 221 -41.17 56.07 -72.91
C ASP A 221 -40.66 56.02 -74.36
N ILE A 222 -39.70 55.15 -74.65
CA ILE A 222 -39.22 54.89 -76.02
C ILE A 222 -40.37 54.39 -76.89
N ASP A 223 -41.17 53.43 -76.43
CA ASP A 223 -42.33 52.90 -77.15
C ASP A 223 -43.40 53.97 -77.38
N SER A 224 -43.62 54.87 -76.41
CA SER A 224 -44.51 56.03 -76.59
C SER A 224 -43.98 56.96 -77.68
N SER A 225 -42.66 57.21 -77.70
CA SER A 225 -41.99 58.05 -78.69
C SER A 225 -42.02 57.41 -80.08
N VAL A 226 -41.78 56.10 -80.18
CA VAL A 226 -41.87 55.34 -81.44
C VAL A 226 -43.30 55.31 -81.96
N ARG A 227 -44.30 55.10 -81.09
CA ARG A 227 -45.72 55.18 -81.46
C ARG A 227 -46.12 56.59 -81.93
N ALA A 228 -45.69 57.62 -81.23
CA ALA A 228 -45.94 59.02 -81.62
C ALA A 228 -45.30 59.36 -82.97
N ARG A 229 -44.05 58.93 -83.21
CA ARG A 229 -43.38 59.06 -84.52
C ARG A 229 -44.12 58.28 -85.61
N ALA A 230 -44.55 57.05 -85.35
CA ALA A 230 -45.31 56.24 -86.31
C ALA A 230 -46.67 56.87 -86.66
N LEU A 231 -47.38 57.47 -85.69
CA LEU A 231 -48.61 58.23 -85.95
C LEU A 231 -48.32 59.49 -86.76
N LEU A 232 -47.24 60.22 -86.45
CA LEU A 232 -46.84 61.41 -87.19
C LEU A 232 -46.44 61.08 -88.64
N ASP A 233 -45.73 59.97 -88.86
CA ASP A 233 -45.42 59.45 -90.19
C ASP A 233 -46.68 59.00 -90.95
N GLY A 234 -47.67 58.43 -90.24
CA GLY A 234 -48.99 58.09 -90.79
C GLY A 234 -49.74 59.34 -91.26
N LEU A 235 -49.79 60.38 -90.41
CA LEU A 235 -50.45 61.65 -90.71
C LEU A 235 -49.74 62.40 -91.84
N LEU A 236 -48.40 62.42 -91.85
CA LEU A 236 -47.61 62.94 -92.97
C LEU A 236 -47.92 62.18 -94.27
N ARG A 237 -48.06 60.86 -94.23
CA ARG A 237 -48.42 60.05 -95.40
C ARG A 237 -49.82 60.35 -95.90
N GLU A 238 -50.79 60.58 -95.02
CA GLU A 238 -52.14 61.03 -95.39
C GLU A 238 -52.13 62.42 -96.03
N VAL A 239 -51.47 63.40 -95.40
CA VAL A 239 -51.35 64.77 -95.95
C VAL A 239 -50.64 64.76 -97.31
N ILE A 240 -49.60 63.95 -97.49
CA ILE A 240 -48.91 63.79 -98.78
C ILE A 240 -49.84 63.13 -99.81
N ARG A 241 -50.64 62.13 -99.42
CA ARG A 241 -51.61 61.47 -100.32
C ARG A 241 -52.75 62.41 -100.72
N ASP A 242 -53.29 63.17 -99.78
CA ASP A 242 -54.33 64.18 -100.04
C ASP A 242 -53.80 65.30 -100.92
N ARG A 243 -52.58 65.81 -100.66
CA ARG A 243 -51.93 66.74 -101.57
C ARG A 243 -51.66 66.12 -102.94
N HIS A 244 -51.19 64.88 -103.01
CA HIS A 244 -50.94 64.22 -104.29
C HIS A 244 -52.23 64.04 -105.10
N THR A 245 -53.34 63.64 -104.48
CA THR A 245 -54.64 63.54 -105.15
C THR A 245 -55.20 64.91 -105.54
N ALA A 246 -55.07 65.93 -104.68
CA ALA A 246 -55.46 67.30 -105.00
C ALA A 246 -54.64 67.87 -106.17
N TYR A 247 -53.32 67.68 -106.18
CA TYR A 247 -52.46 68.09 -107.31
C TYR A 247 -52.74 67.28 -108.57
N ARG A 248 -52.98 65.96 -108.49
CA ARG A 248 -53.44 65.14 -109.64
C ARG A 248 -54.80 65.60 -110.17
N ALA A 249 -55.72 65.98 -109.29
CA ALA A 249 -57.03 66.54 -109.67
C ALA A 249 -56.88 67.93 -110.29
N LEU A 250 -55.93 68.74 -109.82
CA LEU A 250 -55.59 70.03 -110.40
C LEU A 250 -54.88 69.88 -111.74
N GLU A 251 -53.98 68.90 -111.87
CA GLU A 251 -53.24 68.57 -113.08
C GLU A 251 -54.19 68.02 -114.14
N THR A 252 -55.12 67.13 -113.79
CA THR A 252 -56.21 66.72 -114.69
C THR A 252 -57.17 67.86 -115.02
N ARG A 253 -57.41 68.81 -114.11
CA ARG A 253 -58.16 70.04 -114.42
C ARG A 253 -57.41 70.98 -115.35
N ILE A 254 -56.11 71.16 -115.14
CA ILE A 254 -55.22 71.95 -116.00
C ILE A 254 -55.11 71.27 -117.36
N GLU A 255 -55.04 69.94 -117.42
CA GLU A 255 -55.01 69.18 -118.66
C GLU A 255 -56.38 69.22 -119.36
N GLN A 256 -57.49 69.15 -118.63
CA GLN A 256 -58.84 69.38 -119.19
C GLN A 256 -59.04 70.82 -119.64
N GLN A 257 -58.47 71.80 -118.93
CA GLN A 257 -58.48 73.20 -119.33
C GLN A 257 -57.55 73.44 -120.53
N ARG A 258 -56.40 72.77 -120.61
CA ARG A 258 -55.52 72.76 -121.78
C ARG A 258 -56.17 72.08 -122.96
N MET A 259 -56.80 70.93 -122.80
CA MET A 259 -57.54 70.24 -123.87
C MET A 259 -58.75 71.09 -124.30
N ALA A 260 -59.46 71.75 -123.38
CA ALA A 260 -60.52 72.69 -123.71
C ALA A 260 -60.01 74.01 -124.31
N GLU A 261 -58.79 74.45 -123.98
CA GLU A 261 -58.15 75.65 -124.51
C GLU A 261 -57.41 75.35 -125.84
N GLU A 262 -56.98 74.11 -126.07
CA GLU A 262 -56.47 73.55 -127.32
C GLU A 262 -57.65 73.28 -128.28
N ASP A 263 -58.79 72.77 -127.81
CA ASP A 263 -60.05 72.69 -128.56
C ASP A 263 -60.63 74.09 -128.88
N ARG A 264 -60.42 75.08 -127.99
CA ARG A 264 -60.83 76.48 -128.20
C ARG A 264 -59.81 77.28 -129.02
N ARG A 265 -58.52 76.90 -129.05
CA ARG A 265 -57.47 77.42 -129.95
C ARG A 265 -57.48 76.74 -131.33
N ALA A 266 -58.04 75.55 -131.48
CA ALA A 266 -58.24 74.90 -132.78
C ALA A 266 -59.38 75.52 -133.60
N MET A 267 -60.17 76.42 -133.01
CA MET A 267 -61.37 77.01 -133.62
C MET A 267 -61.23 78.52 -133.95
N VAL A 268 -60.08 79.15 -133.65
CA VAL A 268 -59.78 80.54 -134.04
C VAL A 268 -58.31 80.67 -134.49
N ASP A 269 -58.16 80.60 -135.82
CA ASP A 269 -57.14 81.12 -136.74
C ASP A 269 -55.62 80.82 -136.57
N PRO A 270 -54.91 80.49 -137.68
CA PRO A 270 -53.48 80.15 -137.74
C PRO A 270 -52.63 81.35 -138.18
N SER A 271 -51.67 81.82 -137.37
CA SER A 271 -50.57 82.67 -137.84
C SER A 271 -49.51 82.96 -136.75
N ALA A 272 -48.26 83.11 -137.20
CA ALA A 272 -47.09 83.75 -136.55
C ALA A 272 -46.26 82.88 -135.58
N ALA A 273 -45.04 82.45 -135.95
CA ALA A 273 -43.76 83.20 -135.97
C ALA A 273 -43.07 83.21 -134.58
N ALA A 274 -41.95 82.51 -134.38
CA ALA A 274 -40.57 82.90 -134.66
C ALA A 274 -39.99 84.02 -133.75
N ALA A 275 -38.97 83.63 -132.96
CA ALA A 275 -37.79 84.38 -132.50
C ALA A 275 -37.83 85.40 -131.32
N SER A 276 -36.67 85.42 -130.62
CA SER A 276 -36.09 86.34 -129.61
C SER A 276 -36.59 86.17 -128.15
N GLU A 277 -35.76 85.77 -127.17
CA GLU A 277 -34.52 86.33 -126.59
C GLU A 277 -34.72 87.36 -125.46
N THR A 278 -33.74 87.33 -124.53
CA THR A 278 -33.42 88.29 -123.44
C THR A 278 -34.08 88.01 -122.07
N GLN A 279 -33.41 87.28 -121.16
CA GLN A 279 -32.40 87.71 -120.17
C GLN A 279 -32.89 88.65 -119.06
N SER A 280 -32.73 88.20 -117.81
CA SER A 280 -32.04 88.97 -116.74
C SER A 280 -31.63 88.02 -115.61
N GLN A 281 -30.32 87.76 -115.54
CA GLN A 281 -29.59 87.38 -114.31
C GLN A 281 -29.39 88.66 -113.43
N PRO A 282 -28.42 88.78 -112.49
CA PRO A 282 -27.62 87.82 -111.69
C PRO A 282 -27.46 88.25 -110.19
N ARG A 283 -26.59 87.51 -109.47
CA ARG A 283 -25.44 87.98 -108.62
C ARG A 283 -25.47 87.47 -107.17
N ASP A 284 -24.38 87.00 -106.56
CA ASP A 284 -22.98 86.73 -106.99
C ASP A 284 -22.25 86.07 -105.79
N GLU A 285 -21.18 85.32 -106.12
CA GLU A 285 -19.85 85.29 -105.43
C GLU A 285 -19.73 84.63 -104.02
N ASP A 286 -18.67 83.89 -103.67
CA ASP A 286 -17.31 83.84 -104.21
C ASP A 286 -16.57 82.55 -103.76
N GLU A 287 -15.54 82.19 -104.52
CA GLU A 287 -14.56 81.14 -104.25
C GLU A 287 -13.35 81.65 -103.44
N ASN A 288 -12.55 80.67 -102.97
CA ASN A 288 -11.09 80.66 -102.83
C ASN A 288 -10.45 80.79 -101.43
N ASP A 289 -9.67 79.73 -101.16
CA ASP A 289 -8.23 79.72 -100.88
C ASP A 289 -7.66 79.51 -99.46
N ALA A 290 -6.57 78.72 -99.52
CA ALA A 290 -5.32 78.83 -98.77
C ALA A 290 -5.08 78.10 -97.44
N MET A 291 -3.87 77.51 -97.44
CA MET A 291 -3.12 76.77 -96.43
C MET A 291 -2.67 77.59 -95.19
N ALA A 292 -2.27 76.80 -94.17
CA ALA A 292 -1.09 76.94 -93.29
C ALA A 292 -1.17 77.70 -91.93
N ASN A 293 -0.91 76.89 -90.87
CA ASN A 293 -0.07 77.07 -89.68
C ASN A 293 -0.19 78.27 -88.71
N LEU A 294 -0.19 77.95 -87.40
CA LEU A 294 0.59 78.54 -86.27
C LEU A 294 0.32 77.68 -85.00
N GLU A 295 1.29 76.95 -84.41
CA GLU A 295 2.28 77.34 -83.36
C GLU A 295 1.63 77.82 -82.04
N ALA A 296 2.06 77.53 -80.80
CA ALA A 296 3.18 76.83 -80.12
C ALA A 296 2.72 76.59 -78.64
N THR A 297 3.30 75.82 -77.71
CA THR A 297 4.66 75.86 -77.10
C THR A 297 4.82 74.73 -76.06
N GLY A 298 6.03 74.18 -75.88
CA GLY A 298 6.51 73.66 -74.58
C GLY A 298 7.23 72.29 -74.58
N ALA A 299 8.56 72.29 -74.69
CA ALA A 299 9.51 71.19 -74.37
C ALA A 299 10.38 71.62 -73.15
N PRO A 300 11.46 70.92 -72.67
CA PRO A 300 12.01 69.56 -72.93
C PRO A 300 12.45 68.78 -71.64
N GLY A 301 12.84 67.50 -71.73
CA GLY A 301 14.23 67.00 -71.55
C GLY A 301 14.41 66.33 -70.16
N ASP A 302 15.31 65.38 -69.87
CA ASP A 302 16.34 64.60 -70.56
C ASP A 302 16.73 63.44 -69.60
N ALA A 303 17.32 62.35 -70.10
CA ALA A 303 17.92 61.26 -69.30
C ALA A 303 19.39 61.62 -68.92
N PRO A 304 20.34 60.73 -68.51
CA PRO A 304 20.35 59.38 -67.90
C PRO A 304 21.38 59.28 -66.71
N ASP A 305 21.96 58.08 -66.52
CA ASP A 305 23.08 57.63 -65.65
C ASP A 305 22.73 57.18 -64.21
N ALA A 306 22.96 55.94 -63.77
CA ALA A 306 24.10 55.00 -63.83
C ALA A 306 25.15 55.23 -62.71
N ASP A 307 25.61 54.07 -62.23
CA ASP A 307 26.73 53.76 -61.35
C ASP A 307 26.53 53.54 -59.85
N ALA A 308 27.17 52.43 -59.46
CA ALA A 308 27.36 51.82 -58.17
C ALA A 308 28.32 52.63 -57.28
N ASP A 309 28.37 52.35 -55.97
CA ASP A 309 29.52 51.64 -55.39
C ASP A 309 29.25 51.21 -53.94
N ASP A 310 30.17 50.35 -53.52
CA ASP A 310 30.25 49.34 -52.49
C ASP A 310 30.65 49.84 -51.08
N SER A 311 30.78 48.86 -50.18
CA SER A 311 31.57 48.78 -48.94
C SER A 311 30.81 48.86 -47.61
N ALA A 312 31.22 48.18 -46.53
CA ALA A 312 31.88 46.90 -46.26
C ALA A 312 32.00 46.80 -44.72
N ALA A 313 32.27 45.57 -44.25
CA ALA A 313 32.86 45.21 -42.94
C ALA A 313 31.95 45.24 -41.68
N ALA A 314 32.14 44.41 -40.65
CA ALA A 314 32.86 43.13 -40.41
C ALA A 314 32.63 42.74 -38.92
N LYS A 315 32.85 41.45 -38.59
CA LYS A 315 33.24 40.88 -37.26
C LYS A 315 32.18 40.82 -36.15
N GLU A 316 32.17 39.93 -35.17
CA GLU A 316 32.79 38.63 -34.75
C GLU A 316 32.14 38.31 -33.37
N ALA A 317 32.49 37.15 -32.76
CA ALA A 317 32.22 36.69 -31.38
C ALA A 317 30.94 35.82 -31.19
N GLU A 318 31.05 34.51 -30.93
CA GLU A 318 31.36 33.82 -29.62
C GLU A 318 30.15 33.92 -28.66
N ASP A 319 29.68 32.96 -27.85
CA ASP A 319 30.20 31.78 -27.13
C ASP A 319 28.94 31.18 -26.42
N ALA A 320 28.70 29.86 -26.42
CA ALA A 320 28.73 28.96 -25.25
C ALA A 320 27.46 28.07 -25.37
N GLY A 321 27.46 26.75 -25.21
CA GLY A 321 28.07 25.99 -24.14
C GLY A 321 27.03 25.78 -23.04
N ASP A 322 26.27 24.68 -23.10
CA ASP A 322 25.79 24.02 -21.88
C ASP A 322 25.57 22.52 -22.14
N ALA A 323 26.59 21.76 -21.78
CA ALA A 323 26.53 20.36 -21.45
C ALA A 323 27.10 20.27 -20.04
N ASP A 324 26.31 19.78 -19.09
CA ASP A 324 26.70 19.05 -17.87
C ASP A 324 25.39 18.50 -17.28
N ALA A 325 25.15 17.19 -17.13
CA ALA A 325 25.90 16.14 -16.46
C ALA A 325 25.78 16.18 -14.92
N GLU A 326 25.53 14.97 -14.38
CA GLU A 326 25.70 14.51 -12.99
C GLU A 326 24.56 14.83 -12.00
N GLY A 327 24.16 13.94 -11.09
CA GLY A 327 24.68 12.64 -10.66
C GLY A 327 23.58 11.89 -9.88
N GLU A 328 23.61 10.56 -9.95
CA GLU A 328 23.96 9.67 -8.82
C GLU A 328 22.97 9.66 -7.64
N ALA A 329 22.28 8.53 -7.48
CA ALA A 329 22.22 7.84 -6.19
C ALA A 329 21.89 6.36 -6.42
N ASP A 330 22.90 5.54 -6.18
CA ASP A 330 22.86 4.10 -5.91
C ASP A 330 21.88 3.73 -4.78
N GLY A 331 21.55 2.43 -4.69
CA GLY A 331 21.15 1.85 -3.40
C GLY A 331 20.17 0.68 -3.46
N GLU A 332 20.70 -0.48 -3.83
CA GLU A 332 20.58 -1.77 -3.11
C GLU A 332 19.24 -2.28 -2.52
N GLY A 333 19.02 -3.59 -2.74
CA GLY A 333 18.21 -4.47 -1.89
C GLY A 333 16.96 -5.02 -2.59
N GLU A 334 16.64 -6.31 -2.56
CA GLU A 334 17.24 -7.50 -1.96
C GLU A 334 16.46 -8.67 -2.59
N ALA A 335 17.11 -9.82 -2.71
CA ALA A 335 16.53 -11.00 -3.33
C ALA A 335 15.55 -11.70 -2.37
N ASP A 336 14.34 -12.01 -2.82
CA ASP A 336 13.50 -13.04 -2.20
C ASP A 336 13.19 -14.12 -3.24
N ALA A 337 14.01 -15.17 -3.20
CA ALA A 337 13.71 -16.46 -3.79
C ALA A 337 12.85 -17.24 -2.78
N ASP A 338 11.54 -17.28 -2.99
CA ASP A 338 10.63 -18.14 -2.23
C ASP A 338 10.68 -19.57 -2.82
N GLY A 339 11.54 -20.40 -2.23
CA GLY A 339 11.57 -21.84 -2.43
C GLY A 339 10.53 -22.51 -1.55
N GLY A 340 9.40 -22.88 -2.12
CA GLY A 340 8.40 -23.72 -1.46
C GLY A 340 8.78 -25.20 -1.55
N ASP A 341 9.54 -25.70 -0.58
CA ASP A 341 9.64 -27.13 -0.28
C ASP A 341 8.53 -27.51 0.71
N GLY A 342 7.47 -28.11 0.18
CA GLY A 342 6.48 -28.86 0.94
C GLY A 342 6.86 -30.35 0.92
N GLU A 343 7.58 -30.79 1.95
CA GLU A 343 7.70 -32.21 2.29
C GLU A 343 6.50 -32.59 3.18
N ASP A 344 5.49 -33.20 2.56
CA ASP A 344 4.46 -33.97 3.26
C ASP A 344 5.03 -35.38 3.53
N GLU A 345 5.33 -35.65 4.80
CA GLU A 345 5.59 -36.99 5.31
C GLU A 345 4.34 -37.88 5.20
N ASN A 346 4.56 -39.12 4.79
CA ASN A 346 3.59 -40.21 4.78
C ASN A 346 4.17 -41.44 5.48
#